data_AF-A0A933YF94-F1
#
_entry.id   AF-A0A933YF94-F1
#
_cell.length_a   1.000
_cell.length_b   1.000
_cell.length_c   1.000
_cell.angle_alpha   90.00
_cell.angle_beta   90.00
_cell.angle_gamma   90.00
#
_symmetry.space_group_name_H-M   'P 1'
#
loop_
_entity.id
_entity.type
_entity.pdbx_description
1 polymer ?
#
loop_
_entity_poly.entity_id
_entity_poly.type
_entity_poly.pdbx_seq_one_letter_code
_entity_poly.pdbx_strand_id
1 'polypeptide(L)'
;MQNKDFNLMKYFIGALSLILFIALTVVGYVEVKASKEEIRPYISATNKKCIDCHVKKGIGEGQVNDWKHSRHAEKGIGCIECHKADGKDPDAYKHEGFIIATIVSPKDCSKCHEDEGKEFQESHHAQAAKFIGSLDNFLGNIVEGPAAANAGCRQCHGSEVRVMAGGKLDPATWPNTGMGRINPDGSKGSCTACHARHSFSTAQARQPENCGKCHLGPDHPQIEIYNESKHGILYNANKDKMNLKNSKDKWKPGKDYLYPTCASCHMSATETQKVTHDVGKRISWTLRPVLSTKLENWEERRKAMKDVCFSCHGTEQVENFYTQYDDVVNLYNKKFGGPAKEAMEKLKAAGKITPTPFDDKIEWTFYELWHHEGRRARMGASMMGPDFTQWHGFYEVAKHFYNKFIPELKELDPKLAEGILAREEHKWKKGLSKEDVAKTMEYYQERYTQ
;
A
#
# COMPACT_ATOMS: atom_id res chain seq x y z
N MET A 1 40.55 -58.71 -34.24
CA MET A 1 40.29 -57.32 -33.79
C MET A 1 38.82 -56.89 -33.91
N GLN A 2 37.99 -57.46 -34.80
CA GLN A 2 36.58 -57.05 -34.99
C GLN A 2 35.60 -57.25 -33.79
N ASN A 3 35.91 -58.12 -32.82
CA ASN A 3 34.94 -58.49 -31.77
C ASN A 3 34.96 -57.58 -30.52
N LYS A 4 36.02 -56.78 -30.32
CA LYS A 4 36.12 -55.85 -29.17
C LYS A 4 35.35 -54.55 -29.41
N ASP A 5 35.40 -54.02 -30.63
CA ASP A 5 34.71 -52.76 -31.00
C ASP A 5 33.19 -52.92 -30.98
N PHE A 6 32.69 -54.10 -31.35
CA PHE A 6 31.26 -54.40 -31.34
C PHE A 6 30.69 -54.46 -29.91
N ASN A 7 31.48 -54.96 -28.95
CA ASN A 7 31.09 -54.98 -27.54
C ASN A 7 31.16 -53.57 -26.94
N LEU A 8 32.19 -52.78 -27.28
CA LEU A 8 32.30 -51.38 -26.83
C LEU A 8 31.10 -50.55 -27.30
N MET A 9 30.68 -50.72 -28.56
CA MET A 9 29.51 -50.03 -29.12
C MET A 9 28.20 -50.46 -28.43
N LYS A 10 28.04 -51.75 -28.09
CA LYS A 10 26.88 -52.24 -27.31
C LYS A 10 26.85 -51.66 -25.89
N TYR A 11 27.99 -51.60 -25.21
CA TYR A 11 28.08 -50.97 -23.88
C TYR A 11 27.81 -49.47 -23.94
N PHE A 12 28.28 -48.79 -24.99
CA PHE A 12 28.03 -47.37 -25.20
C PHE A 12 26.55 -47.07 -25.46
N ILE A 13 25.90 -47.84 -26.35
CA ILE A 13 24.46 -47.73 -26.62
C ILE A 13 23.66 -48.07 -25.35
N GLY A 14 24.05 -49.11 -24.60
CA GLY A 14 23.42 -49.47 -23.34
C GLY A 14 23.54 -48.36 -22.28
N ALA A 15 24.71 -47.74 -22.15
CA ALA A 15 24.93 -46.63 -21.24
C ALA A 15 24.11 -45.39 -21.62
N LEU A 16 24.07 -45.02 -22.90
CA LEU A 16 23.24 -43.91 -23.39
C LEU A 16 21.75 -44.18 -23.19
N SER A 17 21.30 -45.42 -23.40
CA SER A 17 19.90 -45.81 -23.21
C SER A 17 19.50 -45.74 -21.73
N LEU A 18 20.41 -46.14 -20.83
CA LEU A 18 20.20 -46.01 -19.38
C LEU A 18 20.18 -44.54 -18.93
N ILE A 19 21.07 -43.70 -19.46
CA ILE A 19 21.08 -42.25 -19.19
C ILE A 19 19.77 -41.61 -19.65
N LEU A 20 19.29 -41.94 -20.86
CA LEU A 20 18.02 -41.44 -21.38
C LEU A 20 16.83 -41.89 -20.52
N PHE A 21 16.80 -43.16 -20.11
CA PHE A 21 15.75 -43.68 -19.23
C PHE A 21 15.73 -42.96 -17.89
N ILE A 22 16.89 -42.77 -17.25
CA ILE A 22 17.01 -42.02 -15.99
C ILE A 22 16.53 -40.58 -16.18
N ALA A 23 16.96 -39.90 -17.24
CA ALA A 23 16.54 -38.53 -17.54
C ALA A 23 15.02 -38.42 -17.71
N LEU A 24 14.39 -39.33 -18.48
CA LEU A 24 12.94 -39.36 -18.65
C LEU A 24 12.20 -39.65 -17.33
N THR A 25 12.76 -40.51 -16.48
CA THR A 25 12.17 -40.82 -15.17
C THR A 25 12.25 -39.63 -14.22
N VAL A 26 13.37 -38.88 -14.25
CA VAL A 26 13.53 -37.64 -13.48
C VAL A 26 12.58 -36.56 -13.99
N VAL A 27 12.48 -36.36 -15.31
CA VAL A 27 11.52 -35.41 -15.91
C VAL A 27 10.10 -35.81 -15.54
N GLY A 28 9.72 -37.08 -15.67
CA GLY A 28 8.42 -37.59 -15.27
C GLY A 28 8.12 -37.38 -13.78
N TYR A 29 9.11 -37.57 -12.91
CA TYR A 29 8.97 -37.29 -11.47
C TYR A 29 8.80 -35.80 -11.18
N VAL A 30 9.54 -34.92 -11.87
CA VAL A 30 9.43 -33.46 -11.74
C VAL A 30 8.07 -32.98 -12.24
N GLU A 31 7.62 -33.45 -13.40
CA GLU A 31 6.30 -33.17 -13.99
C GLU A 31 5.17 -33.65 -13.07
N VAL A 32 5.24 -34.88 -12.56
CA VAL A 32 4.24 -35.40 -11.61
C VAL A 32 4.22 -34.59 -10.32
N LYS A 33 5.38 -34.20 -9.80
CA LYS A 33 5.46 -33.34 -8.60
C LYS A 33 4.88 -31.95 -8.85
N ALA A 34 5.17 -31.34 -10.00
CA ALA A 34 4.58 -30.07 -10.42
C ALA A 34 3.04 -30.17 -10.60
N SER A 35 2.55 -31.26 -11.22
CA SER A 35 1.11 -31.50 -11.41
C SER A 35 0.34 -31.75 -10.11
N LYS A 36 1.00 -32.23 -9.05
CA LYS A 36 0.39 -32.35 -7.72
C LYS A 36 0.20 -31.00 -7.03
N GLU A 37 0.89 -29.96 -7.49
CA GLU A 37 0.72 -28.58 -7.02
C GLU A 37 -0.35 -27.81 -7.82
N GLU A 38 -0.90 -28.39 -8.91
CA GLU A 38 -2.02 -27.79 -9.64
C GLU A 38 -3.34 -27.90 -8.87
N ILE A 39 -3.96 -26.75 -8.64
CA ILE A 39 -5.26 -26.64 -8.00
C ILE A 39 -6.32 -27.27 -8.91
N ARG A 40 -7.03 -28.28 -8.39
CA ARG A 40 -8.15 -28.91 -9.10
C ARG A 40 -9.47 -28.29 -8.63
N PRO A 41 -10.22 -27.59 -9.49
CA PRO A 41 -11.47 -26.96 -9.10
C PRO A 41 -12.56 -27.99 -8.85
N TYR A 42 -13.30 -27.83 -7.76
CA TYR A 42 -14.57 -28.52 -7.53
C TYR A 42 -15.71 -27.70 -8.15
N ILE A 43 -16.41 -28.28 -9.13
CA ILE A 43 -17.50 -27.61 -9.84
C ILE A 43 -18.82 -28.30 -9.49
N SER A 44 -19.65 -27.62 -8.70
CA SER A 44 -21.01 -28.08 -8.42
C SER A 44 -21.89 -28.03 -9.68
N ALA A 45 -22.95 -28.85 -9.72
CA ALA A 45 -23.90 -28.84 -10.85
C ALA A 45 -24.52 -27.45 -11.08
N THR A 46 -24.76 -26.70 -10.01
CA THR A 46 -25.27 -25.32 -10.08
C THR A 46 -24.25 -24.38 -10.71
N ASN A 47 -22.99 -24.39 -10.25
CA ASN A 47 -21.94 -23.55 -10.83
C ASN A 47 -21.60 -23.92 -12.28
N LYS A 48 -21.74 -25.19 -12.64
CA LYS A 48 -21.52 -25.62 -14.02
C LYS A 48 -22.41 -24.83 -15.00
N LYS A 49 -23.65 -24.52 -14.62
CA LYS A 49 -24.56 -23.69 -15.44
C LYS A 49 -24.00 -22.29 -15.67
N CYS A 50 -23.46 -21.66 -14.63
CA CYS A 50 -22.83 -20.34 -14.72
C CYS A 50 -21.61 -20.40 -15.66
N ILE A 51 -20.70 -21.34 -15.40
CA ILE A 51 -19.44 -21.52 -16.16
C ILE A 51 -19.72 -21.83 -17.62
N ASP A 52 -20.55 -22.83 -17.92
CA ASP A 52 -20.85 -23.25 -19.29
C ASP A 52 -21.46 -22.10 -20.09
N CYS A 53 -22.40 -21.36 -19.50
CA CYS A 53 -23.07 -20.25 -20.17
C CYS A 53 -22.10 -19.08 -20.44
N HIS A 54 -21.31 -18.68 -19.43
CA HIS A 54 -20.33 -17.60 -19.55
C HIS A 54 -19.24 -17.92 -20.59
N VAL A 55 -18.70 -19.14 -20.56
CA VAL A 55 -17.69 -19.60 -21.54
C VAL A 55 -18.32 -19.69 -22.94
N LYS A 56 -19.49 -20.34 -23.08
CA LYS A 56 -20.16 -20.49 -24.38
C LYS A 56 -20.50 -19.14 -25.03
N LYS A 57 -20.87 -18.13 -24.24
CA LYS A 57 -21.19 -16.78 -24.72
C LYS A 57 -19.96 -15.86 -24.82
N GLY A 58 -18.76 -16.29 -24.40
CA GLY A 58 -17.56 -15.46 -24.38
C GLY A 58 -17.62 -14.29 -23.39
N ILE A 59 -18.44 -14.40 -22.34
CA ILE A 59 -18.67 -13.33 -21.35
C ILE A 59 -17.95 -13.69 -20.06
N GLY A 60 -16.93 -12.91 -19.69
CA GLY A 60 -16.21 -13.12 -18.43
C GLY A 60 -15.38 -14.42 -18.40
N GLU A 61 -15.03 -14.99 -19.56
CA GLU A 61 -14.22 -16.21 -19.65
C GLU A 61 -12.88 -16.08 -18.91
N GLY A 62 -12.22 -14.91 -18.99
CA GLY A 62 -11.00 -14.63 -18.24
C GLY A 62 -11.21 -14.70 -16.71
N GLN A 63 -12.38 -14.28 -16.21
CA GLN A 63 -12.72 -14.35 -14.79
C GLN A 63 -12.94 -15.80 -14.35
N VAL A 64 -13.60 -16.61 -15.19
CA VAL A 64 -13.77 -18.05 -14.98
C VAL A 64 -12.40 -18.74 -14.94
N ASN A 65 -11.52 -18.41 -15.87
CA ASN A 65 -10.18 -18.99 -15.94
C ASN A 65 -9.31 -18.59 -14.74
N ASP A 66 -9.39 -17.35 -14.26
CA ASP A 66 -8.70 -16.92 -13.04
C ASP A 66 -9.26 -17.62 -11.79
N TRP A 67 -10.59 -17.74 -11.68
CA TRP A 67 -11.25 -18.45 -10.57
C TRP A 67 -10.83 -19.92 -10.47
N LYS A 68 -10.66 -20.64 -11.59
CA LYS A 68 -10.25 -22.05 -11.58
C LYS A 68 -8.92 -22.29 -10.85
N HIS A 69 -8.06 -21.27 -10.77
CA HIS A 69 -6.78 -21.32 -10.07
C HIS A 69 -6.85 -20.80 -8.63
N SER A 70 -8.05 -20.51 -8.11
CA SER A 70 -8.27 -20.03 -6.75
C SER A 70 -8.41 -21.17 -5.75
N ARG A 71 -8.05 -20.92 -4.49
CA ARG A 71 -8.39 -21.84 -3.38
C ARG A 71 -9.89 -21.97 -3.17
N HIS A 72 -10.67 -20.94 -3.53
CA HIS A 72 -12.12 -21.00 -3.49
C HIS A 72 -12.67 -22.10 -4.41
N ALA A 73 -12.15 -22.20 -5.63
CA ALA A 73 -12.55 -23.25 -6.56
C ALA A 73 -12.23 -24.65 -6.03
N GLU A 74 -11.06 -24.86 -5.42
CA GLU A 74 -10.70 -26.13 -4.78
C GLU A 74 -11.71 -26.52 -3.67
N LYS A 75 -12.20 -25.54 -2.92
CA LYS A 75 -13.17 -25.74 -1.82
C LYS A 75 -14.63 -25.70 -2.28
N GLY A 76 -14.87 -25.60 -3.58
CA GLY A 76 -16.22 -25.57 -4.15
C GLY A 76 -16.99 -24.27 -3.96
N ILE A 77 -16.30 -23.19 -3.58
CA ILE A 77 -16.86 -21.84 -3.56
C ILE A 77 -16.75 -21.28 -4.99
N GLY A 78 -17.86 -21.36 -5.73
CA GLY A 78 -17.95 -20.92 -7.11
C GLY A 78 -18.72 -19.62 -7.28
N CYS A 79 -19.18 -19.39 -8.52
CA CYS A 79 -19.85 -18.16 -8.91
C CYS A 79 -21.09 -17.90 -8.04
N ILE A 80 -21.95 -18.90 -7.87
CA ILE A 80 -23.24 -18.72 -7.21
C ILE A 80 -23.12 -18.64 -5.69
N GLU A 81 -22.10 -19.27 -5.09
CA GLU A 81 -21.87 -19.20 -3.64
C GLU A 81 -21.49 -17.77 -3.20
N CYS A 82 -20.89 -16.97 -4.09
CA CYS A 82 -20.59 -15.57 -3.82
C CYS A 82 -21.64 -14.60 -4.38
N HIS A 83 -22.09 -14.78 -5.63
CA HIS A 83 -22.95 -13.81 -6.31
C HIS A 83 -24.44 -13.96 -6.01
N LYS A 84 -24.88 -15.07 -5.39
CA LYS A 84 -26.30 -15.24 -5.03
C LYS A 84 -26.71 -14.14 -4.04
N ALA A 85 -27.76 -13.42 -4.40
CA ALA A 85 -28.30 -12.32 -3.61
C ALA A 85 -29.71 -12.66 -3.10
N ASP A 86 -30.13 -11.96 -2.04
CA ASP A 86 -31.54 -11.90 -1.66
C ASP A 86 -32.28 -10.97 -2.64
N GLY A 87 -33.52 -11.28 -2.99
CA GLY A 87 -34.32 -10.42 -3.87
C GLY A 87 -34.60 -9.03 -3.29
N LYS A 88 -34.33 -8.82 -1.99
CA LYS A 88 -34.42 -7.54 -1.30
C LYS A 88 -33.13 -6.72 -1.37
N ASP A 89 -32.00 -7.32 -1.79
CA ASP A 89 -30.75 -6.59 -1.90
C ASP A 89 -30.88 -5.50 -2.98
N PRO A 90 -30.41 -4.26 -2.74
CA PRO A 90 -30.68 -3.15 -3.67
C PRO A 90 -30.16 -3.38 -5.08
N ASP A 91 -29.04 -4.09 -5.23
CA ASP A 91 -28.41 -4.43 -6.51
C ASP A 91 -28.74 -5.84 -7.02
N ALA A 92 -29.71 -6.53 -6.41
CA ALA A 92 -30.16 -7.82 -6.89
C ALA A 92 -30.93 -7.72 -8.20
N TYR A 93 -30.67 -8.66 -9.11
CA TYR A 93 -31.42 -8.82 -10.35
C TYR A 93 -31.52 -10.30 -10.74
N LYS A 94 -32.53 -10.61 -11.56
CA LYS A 94 -32.71 -11.96 -12.11
C LYS A 94 -31.73 -12.20 -13.26
N HIS A 95 -31.03 -13.33 -13.22
CA HIS A 95 -30.10 -13.75 -14.26
C HIS A 95 -30.16 -15.26 -14.48
N GLU A 96 -30.66 -15.69 -15.64
CA GLU A 96 -30.68 -17.11 -16.08
C GLU A 96 -31.28 -18.08 -15.02
N GLY A 97 -32.36 -17.65 -14.35
CA GLY A 97 -33.05 -18.43 -13.32
C GLY A 97 -32.53 -18.24 -11.89
N PHE A 98 -31.50 -17.43 -11.69
CA PHE A 98 -30.97 -17.06 -10.38
C PHE A 98 -31.29 -15.61 -10.02
N ILE A 99 -31.21 -15.28 -8.72
CA ILE A 99 -31.15 -13.89 -8.24
C ILE A 99 -29.71 -13.66 -7.81
N ILE A 100 -29.06 -12.68 -8.44
CA ILE A 100 -27.65 -12.38 -8.20
C ILE A 100 -27.43 -10.89 -7.98
N ALA A 101 -26.32 -10.57 -7.32
CA ALA A 101 -25.74 -9.24 -7.27
C ALA A 101 -24.40 -9.25 -8.02
N THR A 102 -24.12 -8.17 -8.74
CA THR A 102 -22.81 -8.02 -9.42
C THR A 102 -21.70 -7.78 -8.39
N ILE A 103 -21.99 -7.05 -7.31
CA ILE A 103 -21.02 -6.71 -6.28
C ILE A 103 -21.12 -7.73 -5.15
N VAL A 104 -20.03 -8.45 -4.92
CA VAL A 104 -19.82 -9.23 -3.69
C VAL A 104 -19.20 -8.29 -2.66
N SER A 105 -19.92 -8.05 -1.57
CA SER A 105 -19.54 -7.07 -0.54
C SER A 105 -18.72 -7.72 0.59
N PRO A 106 -18.10 -6.93 1.48
CA PRO A 106 -17.56 -7.44 2.73
C PRO A 106 -18.54 -8.29 3.56
N LYS A 107 -19.84 -7.98 3.58
CA LYS A 107 -20.82 -8.81 4.29
C LYS A 107 -20.95 -10.21 3.68
N ASP A 108 -20.84 -10.33 2.36
CA ASP A 108 -20.83 -11.63 1.70
C ASP A 108 -19.58 -12.43 2.06
N CYS A 109 -18.41 -11.77 2.05
CA CYS A 109 -17.17 -12.40 2.48
C CYS A 109 -17.25 -12.87 3.94
N SER A 110 -17.83 -12.06 4.82
CA SER A 110 -17.96 -12.34 6.26
C SER A 110 -18.88 -13.51 6.62
N LYS A 111 -19.66 -14.04 5.66
CA LYS A 111 -20.37 -15.32 5.86
C LYS A 111 -19.40 -16.49 6.12
N CYS A 112 -18.15 -16.38 5.64
CA CYS A 112 -17.09 -17.37 5.88
C CYS A 112 -15.85 -16.78 6.56
N HIS A 113 -15.62 -15.47 6.42
CA HIS A 113 -14.45 -14.73 6.92
C HIS A 113 -14.86 -13.66 7.94
N GLU A 114 -15.51 -14.08 9.02
CA GLU A 114 -16.08 -13.18 10.02
C GLU A 114 -14.99 -12.35 10.72
N ASP A 115 -13.91 -13.00 11.16
CA ASP A 115 -12.78 -12.33 11.83
C ASP A 115 -12.14 -11.28 10.93
N GLU A 116 -11.76 -11.66 9.70
CA GLU A 116 -11.13 -10.74 8.74
C GLU A 116 -12.07 -9.57 8.38
N GLY A 117 -13.37 -9.85 8.24
CA GLY A 117 -14.37 -8.83 7.99
C GLY A 117 -14.51 -7.83 9.14
N LYS A 118 -14.57 -8.32 10.38
CA LYS A 118 -14.67 -7.48 11.58
C LYS A 118 -13.44 -6.58 11.74
N GLU A 119 -12.25 -7.17 11.65
CA GLU A 119 -10.99 -6.42 11.73
C GLU A 119 -10.91 -5.35 10.65
N PHE A 120 -11.30 -5.69 9.41
CA PHE A 120 -11.32 -4.70 8.33
C PHE A 120 -12.29 -3.55 8.62
N GLN A 121 -13.51 -3.82 9.12
CA GLN A 121 -14.49 -2.78 9.44
C GLN A 121 -14.02 -1.82 10.54
N GLU A 122 -13.22 -2.30 11.50
CA GLU A 122 -12.62 -1.48 12.57
C GLU A 122 -11.53 -0.55 12.03
N SER A 123 -10.91 -0.90 10.91
CA SER A 123 -9.78 -0.17 10.33
C SER A 123 -10.17 1.17 9.70
N HIS A 124 -9.17 2.06 9.57
CA HIS A 124 -9.31 3.29 8.78
C HIS A 124 -9.50 3.02 7.28
N HIS A 125 -9.09 1.86 6.77
CA HIS A 125 -9.29 1.47 5.37
C HIS A 125 -10.78 1.34 5.02
N ALA A 126 -11.60 0.76 5.89
CA ALA A 126 -13.05 0.74 5.72
C ALA A 126 -13.67 2.15 5.73
N GLN A 127 -12.96 3.15 6.27
CA GLN A 127 -13.42 4.53 6.34
C GLN A 127 -12.84 5.42 5.24
N ALA A 128 -12.08 4.87 4.29
CA ALA A 128 -11.32 5.66 3.32
C ALA A 128 -12.20 6.57 2.44
N ALA A 129 -13.46 6.21 2.17
CA ALA A 129 -14.41 7.04 1.44
C ALA A 129 -14.83 8.33 2.19
N LYS A 130 -14.52 8.46 3.49
CA LYS A 130 -14.80 9.69 4.27
C LYS A 130 -13.85 10.84 3.94
N PHE A 131 -12.99 10.71 2.92
CA PHE A 131 -12.11 11.78 2.46
C PHE A 131 -12.85 12.98 1.84
N ILE A 132 -14.17 12.87 1.61
CA ILE A 132 -15.00 13.87 0.90
C ILE A 132 -14.93 15.29 1.52
N GLY A 133 -14.54 15.43 2.79
CA GLY A 133 -14.33 16.74 3.42
C GLY A 133 -12.89 17.27 3.38
N SER A 134 -11.93 16.58 2.73
CA SER A 134 -10.51 16.97 2.74
C SER A 134 -10.17 18.03 1.68
N LEU A 135 -9.00 18.66 1.84
CA LEU A 135 -8.41 19.54 0.82
C LEU A 135 -8.12 18.76 -0.47
N ASP A 136 -7.69 17.50 -0.38
CA ASP A 136 -7.51 16.61 -1.53
C ASP A 136 -8.83 16.42 -2.29
N ASN A 137 -9.96 16.30 -1.58
CA ASN A 137 -11.28 16.24 -2.20
C ASN A 137 -11.70 17.56 -2.83
N PHE A 138 -11.39 18.70 -2.18
CA PHE A 138 -11.64 20.02 -2.73
C PHE A 138 -10.88 20.21 -4.06
N LEU A 139 -9.59 19.88 -4.09
CA LEU A 139 -8.78 19.90 -5.30
C LEU A 139 -9.39 18.97 -6.37
N GLY A 140 -9.54 17.68 -6.05
CA GLY A 140 -9.97 16.68 -7.02
C GLY A 140 -11.39 16.87 -7.55
N ASN A 141 -12.37 17.28 -6.73
CA ASN A 141 -13.76 17.41 -7.18
C ASN A 141 -14.14 18.83 -7.61
N ILE A 142 -13.60 19.86 -6.97
CA ILE A 142 -14.03 21.26 -7.19
C ILE A 142 -13.07 21.98 -8.13
N VAL A 143 -11.76 21.92 -7.85
CA VAL A 143 -10.76 22.63 -8.68
C VAL A 143 -10.50 21.90 -9.99
N GLU A 144 -10.30 20.58 -9.96
CA GLU A 144 -10.00 19.75 -11.13
C GLU A 144 -11.25 19.21 -11.82
N GLY A 145 -12.26 18.84 -11.04
CA GLY A 145 -13.58 18.43 -11.51
C GLY A 145 -13.92 16.95 -11.27
N PRO A 146 -15.23 16.59 -11.21
CA PRO A 146 -15.67 15.26 -10.77
C PRO A 146 -15.13 14.07 -11.57
N ALA A 147 -14.80 14.27 -12.85
CA ALA A 147 -14.21 13.23 -13.69
C ALA A 147 -12.80 12.83 -13.21
N ALA A 148 -11.98 13.82 -12.82
CA ALA A 148 -10.66 13.58 -12.24
C ALA A 148 -10.78 12.84 -10.90
N ALA A 149 -11.68 13.29 -10.02
CA ALA A 149 -11.93 12.58 -8.76
C ALA A 149 -12.44 11.14 -8.95
N ASN A 150 -13.28 10.89 -9.96
CA ASN A 150 -13.80 9.55 -10.28
C ASN A 150 -12.70 8.60 -10.75
N ALA A 151 -11.81 9.09 -11.62
CA ALA A 151 -10.72 8.29 -12.19
C ALA A 151 -9.50 8.19 -11.26
N GLY A 152 -9.27 9.17 -10.39
CA GLY A 152 -8.16 9.23 -9.43
C GLY A 152 -8.59 8.87 -8.02
N CYS A 153 -9.05 9.86 -7.25
CA CYS A 153 -9.28 9.73 -5.80
C CYS A 153 -10.17 8.54 -5.44
N ARG A 154 -11.32 8.37 -6.13
CA ARG A 154 -12.32 7.33 -5.80
C ARG A 154 -11.87 5.92 -6.18
N GLN A 155 -10.85 5.77 -7.04
CA GLN A 155 -10.26 4.46 -7.36
C GLN A 155 -9.33 3.96 -6.25
N CYS A 156 -8.81 4.85 -5.40
CA CYS A 156 -8.01 4.49 -4.23
C CYS A 156 -8.86 4.49 -2.95
N HIS A 157 -9.60 5.57 -2.69
CA HIS A 157 -10.36 5.76 -1.45
C HIS A 157 -11.72 5.06 -1.44
N GLY A 158 -12.37 5.00 -2.60
CA GLY A 158 -13.74 4.52 -2.73
C GLY A 158 -14.76 5.65 -2.67
N SER A 159 -15.99 5.34 -3.08
CA SER A 159 -17.16 6.20 -2.97
C SER A 159 -18.40 5.34 -2.74
N GLU A 160 -19.55 5.98 -2.53
CA GLU A 160 -20.84 5.30 -2.62
C GLU A 160 -21.07 4.76 -4.03
N VAL A 161 -21.49 3.51 -4.11
CA VAL A 161 -21.98 2.88 -5.34
C VAL A 161 -23.49 3.06 -5.40
N ARG A 162 -23.97 3.74 -6.43
CA ARG A 162 -25.39 3.96 -6.64
C ARG A 162 -25.99 2.87 -7.51
N VAL A 163 -27.17 2.42 -7.12
CA VAL A 163 -27.96 1.43 -7.86
C VAL A 163 -29.14 2.13 -8.53
N MET A 164 -29.29 1.88 -9.82
CA MET A 164 -30.40 2.34 -10.66
C MET A 164 -31.47 1.24 -10.76
N ALA A 165 -32.58 1.56 -11.43
CA ALA A 165 -33.67 0.62 -11.64
C ALA A 165 -33.19 -0.74 -12.20
N GLY A 166 -33.74 -1.83 -11.67
CA GLY A 166 -33.44 -3.19 -12.12
C GLY A 166 -32.07 -3.72 -11.68
N GLY A 167 -31.46 -3.19 -10.61
CA GLY A 167 -30.17 -3.63 -10.08
C GLY A 167 -28.96 -3.15 -10.89
N LYS A 168 -29.17 -2.21 -11.84
CA LYS A 168 -28.09 -1.70 -12.70
C LYS A 168 -27.22 -0.70 -11.93
N LEU A 169 -25.90 -0.85 -11.99
CA LEU A 169 -24.98 0.05 -11.30
C LEU A 169 -24.76 1.34 -12.09
N ASP A 170 -24.77 2.48 -11.40
CA ASP A 170 -24.57 3.80 -12.01
C ASP A 170 -23.11 4.01 -12.47
N PRO A 171 -22.87 4.27 -13.77
CA PRO A 171 -21.53 4.48 -14.31
C PRO A 171 -20.77 5.66 -13.70
N ALA A 172 -21.44 6.62 -13.06
CA ALA A 172 -20.78 7.69 -12.32
C ALA A 172 -20.11 7.21 -11.02
N THR A 173 -20.45 6.00 -10.55
CA THR A 173 -20.00 5.45 -9.27
C THR A 173 -19.46 4.02 -9.36
N TRP A 174 -19.56 3.38 -10.53
CA TRP A 174 -19.06 2.04 -10.81
C TRP A 174 -18.48 1.97 -12.23
N PRO A 175 -17.30 1.36 -12.46
CA PRO A 175 -16.50 0.53 -11.55
C PRO A 175 -15.78 1.33 -10.45
N ASN A 176 -15.75 0.75 -9.25
CA ASN A 176 -15.05 1.32 -8.10
C ASN A 176 -14.19 0.25 -7.41
N THR A 177 -12.89 0.50 -7.37
CA THR A 177 -11.88 -0.38 -6.77
C THR A 177 -11.31 0.15 -5.46
N GLY A 178 -11.87 1.23 -4.93
CA GLY A 178 -11.36 1.92 -3.77
C GLY A 178 -11.53 1.13 -2.47
N MET A 179 -10.56 1.29 -1.58
CA MET A 179 -10.43 0.51 -0.35
C MET A 179 -11.65 0.63 0.56
N GLY A 180 -12.22 1.84 0.70
CA GLY A 180 -13.35 2.15 1.56
C GLY A 180 -14.68 2.33 0.84
N ARG A 181 -14.85 1.71 -0.35
CA ARG A 181 -16.10 1.76 -1.14
C ARG A 181 -17.34 1.51 -0.27
N ILE A 182 -18.38 2.32 -0.40
CA ILE A 182 -19.67 2.09 0.28
C ILE A 182 -20.53 1.26 -0.68
N ASN A 183 -20.83 0.03 -0.28
CA ASN A 183 -21.53 -0.96 -1.09
C ASN A 183 -23.05 -0.78 -1.02
N PRO A 184 -23.82 -1.33 -1.99
CA PRO A 184 -25.29 -1.25 -2.00
C PRO A 184 -25.96 -1.76 -0.72
N ASP A 185 -25.37 -2.75 -0.05
CA ASP A 185 -25.85 -3.31 1.22
C ASP A 185 -25.43 -2.49 2.47
N GLY A 186 -24.85 -1.31 2.26
CA GLY A 186 -24.35 -0.39 3.30
C GLY A 186 -23.02 -0.79 3.95
N SER A 187 -22.45 -1.95 3.60
CA SER A 187 -21.13 -2.35 4.09
C SER A 187 -20.03 -1.50 3.48
N LYS A 188 -18.94 -1.30 4.22
CA LYS A 188 -17.82 -0.46 3.78
C LYS A 188 -16.63 -1.34 3.42
N GLY A 189 -16.05 -1.14 2.25
CA GLY A 189 -14.85 -1.84 1.86
C GLY A 189 -14.91 -2.48 0.48
N SER A 190 -13.73 -2.74 -0.05
CA SER A 190 -13.53 -3.67 -1.16
C SER A 190 -12.50 -4.72 -0.76
N CYS A 191 -12.97 -5.92 -0.39
CA CYS A 191 -12.09 -7.06 -0.06
C CYS A 191 -11.20 -7.49 -1.23
N THR A 192 -11.48 -7.03 -2.45
CA THR A 192 -10.67 -7.30 -3.64
C THR A 192 -9.58 -6.27 -3.89
N ALA A 193 -9.38 -5.30 -2.98
CA ALA A 193 -8.36 -4.28 -3.12
C ALA A 193 -6.93 -4.83 -3.01
N CYS A 194 -6.72 -5.94 -2.28
CA CYS A 194 -5.39 -6.52 -2.09
C CYS A 194 -5.17 -7.91 -2.71
N HIS A 195 -6.14 -8.81 -2.55
CA HIS A 195 -6.17 -10.07 -3.28
C HIS A 195 -7.31 -9.98 -4.29
N ALA A 196 -6.94 -9.66 -5.53
CA ALA A 196 -7.89 -9.34 -6.58
C ALA A 196 -8.81 -10.54 -6.86
N ARG A 197 -10.04 -10.22 -7.24
CA ARG A 197 -10.92 -11.19 -7.89
C ARG A 197 -10.32 -11.58 -9.24
N HIS A 198 -10.42 -12.82 -9.71
CA HIS A 198 -11.20 -13.93 -9.14
C HIS A 198 -10.33 -15.07 -8.58
N SER A 199 -8.99 -14.94 -8.60
CA SER A 199 -8.08 -15.88 -7.95
C SER A 199 -7.99 -15.73 -6.43
N PHE A 200 -8.24 -14.52 -5.89
CA PHE A 200 -8.19 -14.21 -4.45
C PHE A 200 -6.86 -14.67 -3.80
N SER A 201 -5.74 -14.44 -4.50
CA SER A 201 -4.44 -14.96 -4.13
C SER A 201 -3.85 -14.26 -2.90
N THR A 202 -3.63 -15.01 -1.81
CA THR A 202 -2.89 -14.53 -0.64
C THR A 202 -1.44 -14.18 -0.99
N ALA A 203 -0.85 -14.84 -1.98
CA ALA A 203 0.48 -14.50 -2.47
C ALA A 203 0.49 -13.11 -3.10
N GLN A 204 -0.53 -12.76 -3.89
CA GLN A 204 -0.68 -11.41 -4.44
C GLN A 204 -0.84 -10.36 -3.34
N ALA A 205 -1.68 -10.62 -2.33
CA ALA A 205 -1.88 -9.68 -1.22
C ALA A 205 -0.60 -9.42 -0.41
N ARG A 206 0.35 -10.36 -0.39
CA ARG A 206 1.64 -10.24 0.30
C ARG A 206 2.72 -9.54 -0.53
N GLN A 207 2.47 -9.29 -1.81
CA GLN A 207 3.40 -8.57 -2.68
C GLN A 207 3.28 -7.05 -2.43
N PRO A 208 4.40 -6.33 -2.21
CA PRO A 208 4.43 -4.88 -2.08
C PRO A 208 3.75 -4.13 -3.24
N GLU A 209 3.87 -4.67 -4.45
CA GLU A 209 3.33 -4.09 -5.69
C GLU A 209 1.81 -3.89 -5.62
N ASN A 210 1.10 -4.76 -4.91
CA ASN A 210 -0.33 -4.64 -4.73
C ASN A 210 -0.69 -3.41 -3.86
N CYS A 211 0.11 -3.09 -2.83
CA CYS A 211 -0.07 -1.88 -2.03
C CYS A 211 0.22 -0.62 -2.85
N GLY A 212 1.20 -0.71 -3.76
CA GLY A 212 1.64 0.37 -4.65
C GLY A 212 0.59 0.88 -5.64
N LYS A 213 -0.58 0.25 -5.78
CA LYS A 213 -1.73 0.84 -6.50
C LYS A 213 -2.20 2.15 -5.88
N CYS A 214 -2.16 2.25 -4.55
CA CYS A 214 -2.69 3.40 -3.79
C CYS A 214 -1.65 4.11 -2.93
N HIS A 215 -0.62 3.38 -2.48
CA HIS A 215 0.42 3.87 -1.57
C HIS A 215 1.67 4.28 -2.36
N LEU A 216 1.52 5.34 -3.14
CA LEU A 216 2.51 5.86 -4.09
C LEU A 216 2.41 7.38 -4.23
N GLY A 217 3.32 7.96 -5.00
CA GLY A 217 3.19 9.31 -5.50
C GLY A 217 3.64 10.41 -4.53
N PRO A 218 3.32 11.67 -4.82
CA PRO A 218 4.00 12.81 -4.21
C PRO A 218 3.68 13.03 -2.73
N ASP A 219 2.52 12.57 -2.26
CA ASP A 219 2.02 12.83 -0.92
C ASP A 219 2.19 11.66 0.04
N HIS A 220 2.31 10.46 -0.47
CA HIS A 220 2.58 9.28 0.33
C HIS A 220 3.29 8.18 -0.49
N PRO A 221 4.58 8.36 -0.81
CA PRO A 221 5.34 7.45 -1.68
C PRO A 221 5.82 6.19 -0.96
N GLN A 222 4.91 5.44 -0.31
CA GLN A 222 5.36 4.32 0.51
C GLN A 222 5.97 3.18 -0.32
N ILE A 223 5.50 2.94 -1.55
CA ILE A 223 6.09 1.93 -2.42
C ILE A 223 7.47 2.35 -2.93
N GLU A 224 7.68 3.63 -3.26
CA GLU A 224 8.97 4.15 -3.69
C GLU A 224 9.98 4.12 -2.55
N ILE A 225 9.56 4.54 -1.34
CA ILE A 225 10.37 4.44 -0.12
C ILE A 225 10.75 2.97 0.17
N TYR A 226 9.77 2.07 0.08
CA TYR A 226 10.04 0.65 0.29
C TYR A 226 11.07 0.13 -0.72
N ASN A 227 10.92 0.46 -2.00
CA ASN A 227 11.80 0.00 -3.06
C ASN A 227 13.24 0.50 -2.92
N GLU A 228 13.46 1.72 -2.41
CA GLU A 228 14.83 2.21 -2.14
C GLU A 228 15.44 1.61 -0.87
N SER A 229 14.60 1.21 0.09
CA SER A 229 15.06 0.67 1.37
C SER A 229 15.82 -0.65 1.18
N LYS A 230 16.69 -0.99 2.14
CA LYS A 230 17.34 -2.30 2.16
C LYS A 230 16.33 -3.45 2.23
N HIS A 231 15.17 -3.26 2.86
CA HIS A 231 14.11 -4.26 2.89
C HIS A 231 13.54 -4.55 1.50
N GLY A 232 13.21 -3.52 0.71
CA GLY A 232 12.72 -3.69 -0.65
C GLY A 232 13.76 -4.28 -1.60
N ILE A 233 15.01 -3.82 -1.50
CA ILE A 233 16.13 -4.40 -2.28
C ILE A 233 16.28 -5.89 -1.98
N LEU A 234 16.25 -6.28 -0.71
CA LEU A 234 16.39 -7.68 -0.29
C LEU A 234 15.19 -8.53 -0.71
N TYR A 235 13.97 -8.00 -0.61
CA TYR A 235 12.78 -8.68 -1.11
C TYR A 235 12.89 -8.93 -2.61
N ASN A 236 13.22 -7.91 -3.41
CA ASN A 236 13.35 -8.05 -4.86
C ASN A 236 14.41 -9.09 -5.25
N ALA A 237 15.55 -9.11 -4.54
CA ALA A 237 16.61 -10.09 -4.77
C ALA A 237 16.24 -11.52 -4.36
N ASN A 238 15.19 -11.72 -3.54
CA ASN A 238 14.88 -13.02 -2.95
C ASN A 238 13.39 -13.40 -2.98
N LYS A 239 12.56 -12.71 -3.78
CA LYS A 239 11.10 -12.90 -3.80
C LYS A 239 10.68 -14.34 -4.10
N ASP A 240 11.46 -15.08 -4.90
CA ASP A 240 11.18 -16.48 -5.22
C ASP A 240 11.37 -17.41 -4.01
N LYS A 241 12.15 -16.97 -3.00
CA LYS A 241 12.37 -17.71 -1.73
C LYS A 241 11.31 -17.39 -0.67
N MET A 242 10.45 -16.40 -0.91
CA MET A 242 9.50 -15.90 0.09
C MET A 242 8.32 -16.86 0.33
N ASN A 243 8.10 -17.86 -0.54
CA ASN A 243 7.00 -18.82 -0.42
C ASN A 243 5.65 -18.15 -0.10
N LEU A 244 5.33 -17.08 -0.84
CA LEU A 244 4.20 -16.17 -0.57
C LEU A 244 2.83 -16.88 -0.49
N LYS A 245 2.71 -18.11 -1.02
CA LYS A 245 1.50 -18.93 -1.00
C LYS A 245 1.29 -19.72 0.31
N ASN A 246 2.26 -19.74 1.22
CA ASN A 246 2.17 -20.50 2.47
C ASN A 246 1.00 -20.06 3.36
N SER A 247 0.50 -20.95 4.21
CA SER A 247 -0.53 -20.58 5.19
C SER A 247 -0.01 -19.50 6.16
N LYS A 248 -0.94 -18.77 6.79
CA LYS A 248 -0.59 -17.71 7.76
C LYS A 248 0.30 -18.19 8.92
N ASP A 249 0.19 -19.46 9.31
CA ASP A 249 0.99 -20.05 10.39
C ASP A 249 2.41 -20.45 9.97
N LYS A 250 2.68 -20.50 8.66
CA LYS A 250 3.98 -20.89 8.05
C LYS A 250 4.56 -19.77 7.17
N TRP A 251 4.21 -18.53 7.53
CA TRP A 251 4.71 -17.34 6.86
C TRP A 251 4.94 -16.23 7.90
N LYS A 252 5.98 -16.43 8.71
CA LYS A 252 6.39 -15.52 9.79
C LYS A 252 7.78 -14.93 9.51
N PRO A 253 7.97 -13.61 9.73
CA PRO A 253 9.28 -12.98 9.59
C PRO A 253 10.27 -13.58 10.60
N GLY A 254 11.56 -13.65 10.25
CA GLY A 254 12.62 -14.20 11.11
C GLY A 254 12.71 -15.72 11.13
N LYS A 255 11.59 -16.41 10.86
CA LYS A 255 11.51 -17.88 10.87
C LYS A 255 11.38 -18.48 9.48
N ASP A 256 10.39 -18.01 8.71
CA ASP A 256 10.09 -18.55 7.39
C ASP A 256 10.70 -17.69 6.26
N TYR A 257 10.99 -16.42 6.54
CA TYR A 257 11.65 -15.50 5.60
C TYR A 257 12.38 -14.36 6.34
N LEU A 258 13.33 -13.72 5.66
CA LEU A 258 14.14 -12.62 6.20
C LEU A 258 13.93 -11.28 5.49
N TYR A 259 13.08 -11.23 4.45
CA TYR A 259 12.93 -10.08 3.57
C TYR A 259 11.51 -9.51 3.68
N PRO A 260 11.27 -8.54 4.58
CA PRO A 260 9.92 -8.12 4.90
C PRO A 260 9.26 -7.35 3.74
N THR A 261 7.95 -7.51 3.62
CA THR A 261 7.05 -6.79 2.70
C THR A 261 6.15 -5.83 3.48
N CYS A 262 5.35 -5.03 2.78
CA CYS A 262 4.30 -4.21 3.39
C CYS A 262 3.37 -5.08 4.29
N ALA A 263 2.94 -6.24 3.77
CA ALA A 263 2.07 -7.16 4.50
C ALA A 263 2.77 -7.80 5.71
N SER A 264 4.07 -8.08 5.61
CA SER A 264 4.87 -8.60 6.74
C SER A 264 4.80 -7.64 7.93
N CYS A 265 4.99 -6.34 7.68
CA CYS A 265 5.04 -5.34 8.73
C CYS A 265 3.66 -4.94 9.26
N HIS A 266 2.66 -4.82 8.39
CA HIS A 266 1.38 -4.22 8.77
C HIS A 266 0.24 -5.21 9.06
N MET A 267 0.33 -6.46 8.62
CA MET A 267 -0.80 -7.40 8.66
C MET A 267 -0.43 -8.79 9.17
N SER A 268 0.79 -9.25 8.93
CA SER A 268 1.13 -10.68 9.10
C SER A 268 1.48 -11.04 10.52
N ALA A 269 1.26 -12.30 10.89
CA ALA A 269 1.62 -12.82 12.21
C ALA A 269 3.14 -12.76 12.44
N THR A 270 3.52 -12.68 13.70
CA THR A 270 4.87 -13.00 14.20
C THR A 270 4.79 -14.25 15.08
N GLU A 271 5.80 -14.50 15.90
CA GLU A 271 5.67 -15.52 16.95
C GLU A 271 4.70 -15.14 18.06
N THR A 272 4.53 -13.85 18.37
CA THR A 272 3.73 -13.41 19.51
C THR A 272 2.42 -12.71 19.11
N GLN A 273 2.28 -12.28 17.85
CA GLN A 273 1.06 -11.63 17.36
C GLN A 273 0.44 -12.37 16.17
N LYS A 274 -0.90 -12.35 16.10
CA LYS A 274 -1.68 -12.98 15.01
C LYS A 274 -1.73 -12.10 13.76
N VAL A 275 -2.16 -12.67 12.64
CA VAL A 275 -2.55 -11.91 11.44
C VAL A 275 -3.71 -10.99 11.78
N THR A 276 -3.76 -9.81 11.16
CA THR A 276 -4.91 -8.91 11.26
C THR A 276 -5.19 -8.19 9.94
N HIS A 277 -6.48 -7.91 9.67
CA HIS A 277 -6.92 -7.03 8.57
C HIS A 277 -7.09 -5.56 8.99
N ASP A 278 -6.81 -5.22 10.25
CA ASP A 278 -6.67 -3.83 10.69
C ASP A 278 -5.21 -3.36 10.62
N VAL A 279 -4.83 -2.78 9.48
CA VAL A 279 -3.49 -2.22 9.24
C VAL A 279 -3.11 -1.09 10.20
N GLY A 280 -4.06 -0.53 10.95
CA GLY A 280 -3.86 0.53 11.93
C GLY A 280 -3.28 0.07 13.25
N LYS A 281 -3.35 -1.23 13.58
CA LYS A 281 -2.94 -1.79 14.88
C LYS A 281 -1.45 -1.64 15.20
N ARG A 282 -0.61 -1.35 14.21
CA ARG A 282 0.85 -1.20 14.35
C ARG A 282 1.35 0.22 14.08
N ILE A 283 0.45 1.19 13.99
CA ILE A 283 0.78 2.58 13.65
C ILE A 283 0.82 3.44 14.91
N SER A 284 2.00 3.89 15.32
CA SER A 284 2.16 4.78 16.49
C SER A 284 1.95 6.27 16.17
N TRP A 285 2.31 6.70 14.96
CA TRP A 285 2.17 8.07 14.47
C TRP A 285 1.19 8.13 13.30
N THR A 286 0.31 9.13 13.28
CA THR A 286 -0.30 9.57 12.02
C THR A 286 0.60 10.58 11.34
N LEU A 287 1.06 10.27 10.13
CA LEU A 287 1.97 11.13 9.34
C LEU A 287 1.25 11.99 8.29
N ARG A 288 -0.04 11.72 8.08
CA ARG A 288 -0.92 12.40 7.11
C ARG A 288 -1.20 13.89 7.43
N PRO A 289 -1.51 14.30 8.67
CA PRO A 289 -1.84 15.70 8.97
C PRO A 289 -0.62 16.63 8.81
N VAL A 290 -0.90 17.94 8.80
CA VAL A 290 0.15 18.99 8.80
C VAL A 290 1.18 18.73 9.90
N LEU A 291 0.70 18.48 11.13
CA LEU A 291 1.53 18.09 12.26
C LEU A 291 1.25 16.63 12.59
N SER A 292 2.29 15.80 12.56
CA SER A 292 2.14 14.42 12.99
C SER A 292 1.82 14.35 14.47
N THR A 293 0.89 13.47 14.83
CA THR A 293 0.53 13.20 16.23
C THR A 293 0.57 11.70 16.51
N LYS A 294 0.83 11.36 17.77
CA LYS A 294 0.73 9.99 18.24
C LYS A 294 -0.75 9.59 18.32
N LEU A 295 -1.05 8.37 17.87
CA LEU A 295 -2.41 7.84 17.90
C LEU A 295 -2.81 7.41 19.32
N GLU A 296 -4.11 7.18 19.52
CA GLU A 296 -4.59 6.53 20.74
C GLU A 296 -3.94 5.15 20.90
N ASN A 297 -3.51 4.83 22.13
CA ASN A 297 -2.76 3.60 22.46
C ASN A 297 -1.48 3.45 21.61
N TRP A 298 -0.79 4.55 21.30
CA TRP A 298 0.41 4.51 20.44
C TRP A 298 1.53 3.65 21.04
N GLU A 299 1.60 3.49 22.37
CA GLU A 299 2.61 2.68 23.05
C GLU A 299 2.41 1.21 22.75
N GLU A 300 1.18 0.71 22.84
CA GLU A 300 0.79 -0.64 22.45
C GLU A 300 1.02 -0.87 20.95
N ARG A 301 0.65 0.11 20.11
CA ARG A 301 0.87 0.02 18.66
C ARG A 301 2.36 0.02 18.30
N ARG A 302 3.17 0.82 18.99
CA ARG A 302 4.64 0.84 18.86
C ARG A 302 5.22 -0.49 19.28
N LYS A 303 4.78 -1.05 20.40
CA LYS A 303 5.18 -2.38 20.87
C LYS A 303 4.83 -3.45 19.84
N ALA A 304 3.64 -3.42 19.25
CA ALA A 304 3.22 -4.35 18.22
C ALA A 304 4.08 -4.26 16.94
N MET A 305 4.50 -3.07 16.52
CA MET A 305 5.43 -2.93 15.40
C MET A 305 6.86 -3.37 15.78
N LYS A 306 7.35 -3.00 16.97
CA LYS A 306 8.66 -3.44 17.48
C LYS A 306 8.78 -4.96 17.53
N ASP A 307 7.72 -5.68 17.89
CA ASP A 307 7.67 -7.14 17.85
C ASP A 307 7.93 -7.71 16.43
N VAL A 308 7.45 -7.04 15.38
CA VAL A 308 7.83 -7.40 14.00
C VAL A 308 9.33 -7.18 13.79
N CYS A 309 9.87 -6.04 14.22
CA CYS A 309 11.29 -5.72 14.07
C CYS A 309 12.19 -6.75 14.80
N PHE A 310 11.80 -7.14 16.02
CA PHE A 310 12.53 -8.12 16.83
C PHE A 310 12.51 -9.55 16.27
N SER A 311 11.68 -9.81 15.26
CA SER A 311 11.75 -11.08 14.54
C SER A 311 13.09 -11.23 13.79
N CYS A 312 13.77 -10.13 13.46
CA CYS A 312 15.04 -10.15 12.71
C CYS A 312 16.18 -9.32 13.33
N HIS A 313 15.87 -8.30 14.14
CA HIS A 313 16.83 -7.32 14.62
C HIS A 313 17.04 -7.37 16.14
N GLY A 314 18.25 -7.03 16.58
CA GLY A 314 18.56 -6.89 18.00
C GLY A 314 17.97 -5.61 18.64
N THR A 315 17.88 -5.60 19.97
CA THR A 315 17.24 -4.52 20.75
C THR A 315 17.78 -3.14 20.42
N GLU A 316 19.10 -2.97 20.43
CA GLU A 316 19.74 -1.68 20.20
C GLU A 316 19.38 -1.08 18.83
N GLN A 317 19.39 -1.90 17.76
CA GLN A 317 19.05 -1.43 16.42
C GLN A 317 17.61 -0.91 16.34
N VAL A 318 16.66 -1.65 16.94
CA VAL A 318 15.24 -1.27 16.92
C VAL A 318 14.98 -0.03 17.74
N GLU A 319 15.55 0.07 18.95
CA GLU A 319 15.38 1.25 19.80
C GLU A 319 16.01 2.50 19.18
N ASN A 320 17.24 2.39 18.64
CA ASN A 320 17.91 3.50 17.99
C ASN A 320 17.15 3.99 16.74
N PHE A 321 16.59 3.07 15.94
CA PHE A 321 15.74 3.44 14.81
C PHE A 321 14.55 4.29 15.26
N TYR A 322 13.86 3.88 16.33
CA TYR A 322 12.69 4.60 16.81
C TYR A 322 13.03 5.96 17.44
N THR A 323 14.17 6.09 18.10
CA THR A 323 14.69 7.39 18.55
C THR A 323 14.89 8.32 17.35
N GLN A 324 15.62 7.89 16.32
CA GLN A 324 15.87 8.70 15.12
C GLN A 324 14.57 9.04 14.37
N TYR A 325 13.64 8.10 14.25
CA TYR A 325 12.36 8.34 13.62
C TYR A 325 11.53 9.38 14.39
N ASP A 326 11.46 9.27 15.71
CA ASP A 326 10.75 10.25 16.55
C ASP A 326 11.39 11.64 16.46
N ASP A 327 12.73 11.72 16.41
CA ASP A 327 13.47 12.97 16.21
C ASP A 327 13.17 13.63 14.85
N VAL A 328 13.09 12.85 13.77
CA VAL A 328 12.70 13.37 12.44
C VAL A 328 11.30 13.97 12.45
N VAL A 329 10.33 13.27 13.06
CA VAL A 329 8.96 13.76 13.17
C VAL A 329 8.91 15.05 13.98
N ASN A 330 9.61 15.09 15.11
CA ASN A 330 9.68 16.26 15.98
C ASN A 330 10.39 17.44 15.30
N LEU A 331 11.47 17.21 14.56
CA LEU A 331 12.17 18.23 13.78
C LEU A 331 11.22 18.90 12.79
N TYR A 332 10.51 18.11 11.99
CA TYR A 332 9.53 18.67 11.06
C TYR A 332 8.47 19.49 11.79
N ASN A 333 7.83 18.89 12.82
CA ASN A 333 6.75 19.52 13.55
C ASN A 333 7.18 20.85 14.17
N LYS A 334 8.35 20.88 14.82
CA LYS A 334 8.84 22.04 15.57
C LYS A 334 9.39 23.14 14.69
N LYS A 335 10.18 22.79 13.67
CA LYS A 335 10.95 23.75 12.86
C LYS A 335 10.17 24.27 11.65
N PHE A 336 9.32 23.46 11.05
CA PHE A 336 8.69 23.78 9.76
C PHE A 336 7.16 23.78 9.84
N GLY A 337 6.55 22.62 10.06
CA GLY A 337 5.10 22.47 9.97
C GLY A 337 4.33 23.29 11.00
N GLY A 338 4.81 23.36 12.24
CA GLY A 338 4.16 24.07 13.33
C GLY A 338 4.10 25.57 13.09
N PRO A 339 5.26 26.23 12.86
CA PRO A 339 5.31 27.66 12.52
C PRO A 339 4.49 28.01 11.28
N ALA A 340 4.57 27.19 10.24
CA ALA A 340 3.82 27.43 9.01
C ALA A 340 2.30 27.33 9.24
N LYS A 341 1.84 26.32 9.98
CA LYS A 341 0.43 26.16 10.36
C LYS A 341 -0.08 27.34 11.16
N GLU A 342 0.65 27.75 12.20
CA GLU A 342 0.28 28.88 13.06
C GLU A 342 0.22 30.19 12.25
N ALA A 343 1.15 30.38 11.31
CA ALA A 343 1.14 31.53 10.43
C ALA A 343 -0.11 31.57 9.54
N MET A 344 -0.48 30.45 8.92
CA MET A 344 -1.69 30.34 8.11
C MET A 344 -2.96 30.62 8.93
N GLU A 345 -3.04 30.10 10.16
CA GLU A 345 -4.15 30.36 11.07
C GLU A 345 -4.27 31.85 11.42
N LYS A 346 -3.14 32.53 11.68
CA LYS A 346 -3.08 33.96 11.95
C LYS A 346 -3.45 34.83 10.74
N LEU A 347 -2.98 34.47 9.54
CA LEU A 347 -3.37 35.15 8.32
C LEU A 347 -4.88 35.08 8.09
N LYS A 348 -5.47 33.89 8.29
CA LYS A 348 -6.91 33.69 8.18
C LYS A 348 -7.69 34.50 9.22
N ALA A 349 -7.26 34.45 10.49
CA ALA A 349 -7.89 35.20 11.57
C ALA A 349 -7.82 36.73 11.37
N ALA A 350 -6.75 37.22 10.73
CA ALA A 350 -6.57 38.62 10.40
C ALA A 350 -7.28 39.05 9.09
N GLY A 351 -7.95 38.13 8.38
CA GLY A 351 -8.59 38.41 7.09
C GLY A 351 -7.61 38.74 5.96
N LYS A 352 -6.35 38.30 6.08
CA LYS A 352 -5.28 38.53 5.09
C LYS A 352 -5.26 37.52 3.96
N ILE A 353 -5.93 36.39 4.17
CA ILE A 353 -6.24 35.38 3.17
C ILE A 353 -7.74 35.10 3.24
N THR A 354 -8.33 34.65 2.14
CA THR A 354 -9.77 34.44 2.10
C THR A 354 -10.18 33.17 2.85
N PRO A 355 -11.49 32.99 3.14
CA PRO A 355 -11.99 31.72 3.66
C PRO A 355 -11.99 30.57 2.64
N THR A 356 -11.90 30.88 1.34
CA THR A 356 -11.98 29.92 0.24
C THR A 356 -10.65 29.18 0.11
N PRO A 357 -10.60 27.84 0.21
CA PRO A 357 -9.34 27.13 0.06
C PRO A 357 -8.77 27.25 -1.36
N PHE A 358 -7.45 27.40 -1.45
CA PHE A 358 -6.66 27.40 -2.68
C PHE A 358 -6.91 28.59 -3.62
N ASP A 359 -7.47 29.70 -3.13
CA ASP A 359 -7.57 30.93 -3.92
C ASP A 359 -6.41 31.91 -3.68
N ASP A 360 -5.69 31.75 -2.58
CA ASP A 360 -4.47 32.49 -2.28
C ASP A 360 -3.20 31.68 -2.58
N LYS A 361 -2.19 32.33 -3.19
CA LYS A 361 -0.93 31.68 -3.60
C LYS A 361 -0.23 30.96 -2.44
N ILE A 362 -0.21 31.57 -1.26
CA ILE A 362 0.45 31.00 -0.08
C ILE A 362 -0.19 29.69 0.40
N GLU A 363 -1.48 29.46 0.09
CA GLU A 363 -2.17 28.22 0.44
C GLU A 363 -1.63 27.04 -0.39
N TRP A 364 -1.32 27.26 -1.68
CA TRP A 364 -0.67 26.26 -2.53
C TRP A 364 0.74 25.93 -2.02
N THR A 365 1.53 26.96 -1.73
CA THR A 365 2.88 26.80 -1.16
C THR A 365 2.84 26.05 0.16
N PHE A 366 1.92 26.42 1.05
CA PHE A 366 1.74 25.75 2.33
C PHE A 366 1.30 24.29 2.12
N TYR A 367 0.37 24.04 1.21
CA TYR A 367 -0.10 22.70 0.88
C TYR A 367 1.05 21.81 0.41
N GLU A 368 1.86 22.23 -0.57
CA GLU A 368 3.02 21.46 -1.03
C GLU A 368 4.01 21.16 0.10
N LEU A 369 4.29 22.18 0.94
CA LEU A 369 5.22 22.08 2.07
C LEU A 369 4.84 20.98 3.06
N TRP A 370 3.56 20.84 3.41
CA TRP A 370 3.13 19.84 4.40
C TRP A 370 2.58 18.55 3.78
N HIS A 371 1.81 18.66 2.69
CA HIS A 371 1.12 17.55 2.04
C HIS A 371 2.09 16.68 1.25
N HIS A 372 3.03 17.28 0.52
CA HIS A 372 4.00 16.52 -0.26
C HIS A 372 5.29 16.35 0.53
N GLU A 373 6.05 17.43 0.71
CA GLU A 373 7.44 17.35 1.17
C GLU A 373 7.54 16.93 2.63
N GLY A 374 6.68 17.49 3.48
CA GLY A 374 6.59 17.11 4.87
C GLY A 374 6.23 15.65 5.06
N ARG A 375 5.20 15.16 4.34
CA ARG A 375 4.82 13.73 4.39
C ARG A 375 5.96 12.85 3.89
N ARG A 376 6.59 13.18 2.75
CA ARG A 376 7.75 12.46 2.21
C ARG A 376 8.89 12.34 3.21
N ALA A 377 9.29 13.44 3.83
CA ALA A 377 10.36 13.44 4.83
C ALA A 377 10.08 12.48 6.01
N ARG A 378 8.87 12.57 6.58
CA ARG A 378 8.49 11.76 7.75
C ARG A 378 8.24 10.30 7.39
N MET A 379 7.62 10.03 6.23
CA MET A 379 7.37 8.67 5.75
C MET A 379 8.67 7.98 5.32
N GLY A 380 9.60 8.71 4.68
CA GLY A 380 10.95 8.25 4.35
C GLY A 380 11.65 7.70 5.60
N ALA A 381 11.67 8.48 6.67
CA ALA A 381 12.28 8.05 7.93
C ALA A 381 11.58 6.82 8.52
N SER A 382 10.25 6.75 8.45
CA SER A 382 9.47 5.64 9.02
C SER A 382 9.73 4.28 8.36
N MET A 383 10.27 4.24 7.15
CA MET A 383 10.49 3.01 6.36
C MET A 383 11.93 2.90 5.85
N MET A 384 12.87 3.63 6.47
CA MET A 384 14.30 3.60 6.15
C MET A 384 14.61 3.95 4.69
N GLY A 385 13.91 4.96 4.18
CA GLY A 385 14.19 5.59 2.90
C GLY A 385 15.03 6.87 3.07
N PRO A 386 16.36 6.82 2.92
CA PRO A 386 17.21 7.98 3.15
C PRO A 386 16.99 9.10 2.12
N ASP A 387 16.71 8.78 0.85
CA ASP A 387 16.55 9.78 -0.19
C ASP A 387 15.21 10.50 -0.04
N PHE A 388 14.15 9.75 0.30
CA PHE A 388 12.86 10.33 0.66
C PHE A 388 12.86 11.13 1.96
N THR A 389 13.74 10.78 2.91
CA THR A 389 13.95 11.58 4.11
C THR A 389 14.63 12.91 3.76
N GLN A 390 15.67 12.85 2.91
CA GLN A 390 16.52 13.99 2.60
C GLN A 390 16.10 14.73 1.32
N TRP A 391 16.47 14.21 0.14
CA TRP A 391 16.39 14.96 -1.13
C TRP A 391 14.96 15.15 -1.63
N HIS A 392 14.09 14.16 -1.48
CA HIS A 392 12.66 14.34 -1.77
C HIS A 392 11.87 14.87 -0.55
N GLY A 393 12.49 14.91 0.63
CA GLY A 393 11.90 15.31 1.90
C GLY A 393 12.43 16.65 2.39
N PHE A 394 13.31 16.63 3.41
CA PHE A 394 13.78 17.83 4.10
C PHE A 394 14.46 18.87 3.22
N TYR A 395 15.11 18.46 2.13
CA TYR A 395 15.67 19.39 1.16
C TYR A 395 14.58 20.26 0.52
N GLU A 396 13.53 19.63 -0.01
CA GLU A 396 12.40 20.37 -0.59
C GLU A 396 11.63 21.14 0.49
N VAL A 397 11.39 20.54 1.68
CA VAL A 397 10.79 21.25 2.83
C VAL A 397 11.56 22.54 3.12
N ALA A 398 12.88 22.46 3.25
CA ALA A 398 13.70 23.64 3.53
C ALA A 398 13.64 24.64 2.37
N LYS A 399 13.84 24.17 1.14
CA LYS A 399 13.84 25.01 -0.07
C LYS A 399 12.52 25.77 -0.22
N HIS A 400 11.37 25.11 -0.09
CA HIS A 400 10.07 25.77 -0.19
C HIS A 400 9.75 26.64 1.03
N PHE A 401 10.11 26.19 2.24
CA PHE A 401 9.94 27.01 3.43
C PHE A 401 10.69 28.35 3.31
N TYR A 402 11.98 28.33 2.97
CA TYR A 402 12.80 29.54 2.96
C TYR A 402 12.68 30.38 1.69
N ASN A 403 12.39 29.77 0.53
CA ASN A 403 12.38 30.49 -0.75
C ASN A 403 10.97 30.77 -1.30
N LYS A 404 9.92 30.14 -0.75
CA LYS A 404 8.53 30.41 -1.15
C LYS A 404 7.68 30.89 0.03
N PHE A 405 7.51 30.04 1.04
CA PHE A 405 6.57 30.28 2.14
C PHE A 405 6.93 31.53 2.95
N ILE A 406 8.17 31.64 3.42
CA ILE A 406 8.61 32.79 4.21
C ILE A 406 8.55 34.12 3.43
N PRO A 407 9.02 34.20 2.17
CA PRO A 407 8.82 35.38 1.33
C PRO A 407 7.35 35.77 1.15
N GLU A 408 6.48 34.83 0.79
CA GLU A 408 5.03 35.09 0.63
C GLU A 408 4.39 35.54 1.95
N LEU A 409 4.76 34.89 3.06
CA LEU A 409 4.33 35.30 4.39
C LEU A 409 4.81 36.71 4.73
N LYS A 410 6.02 37.10 4.32
CA LYS A 410 6.57 38.44 4.58
C LYS A 410 5.80 39.52 3.83
N GLU A 411 5.32 39.24 2.62
CA GLU A 411 4.48 40.17 1.86
C GLU A 411 3.13 40.40 2.55
N LEU A 412 2.53 39.35 3.11
CA LEU A 412 1.24 39.41 3.80
C LEU A 412 1.36 39.93 5.25
N ASP A 413 2.40 39.51 5.97
CA ASP A 413 2.68 39.86 7.36
C ASP A 413 4.19 39.81 7.69
N PRO A 414 4.90 40.95 7.53
CA PRO A 414 6.34 41.01 7.81
C PRO A 414 6.70 40.60 9.24
N LYS A 415 5.88 41.00 10.23
CA LYS A 415 6.16 40.72 11.66
C LYS A 415 6.07 39.23 11.95
N LEU A 416 5.10 38.53 11.34
CA LEU A 416 4.95 37.09 11.50
C LEU A 416 6.12 36.32 10.87
N ALA A 417 6.55 36.71 9.66
CA ALA A 417 7.71 36.11 8.99
C ALA A 417 9.00 36.33 9.80
N GLU A 418 9.24 37.55 10.28
CA GLU A 418 10.41 37.88 11.10
C GLU A 418 10.41 37.14 12.44
N GLY A 419 9.24 37.01 13.07
CA GLY A 419 9.08 36.26 14.32
C GLY A 419 9.45 34.78 14.15
N ILE A 420 9.08 34.14 13.04
CA ILE A 420 9.50 32.77 12.73
C ILE A 420 11.02 32.70 12.53
N LEU A 421 11.60 33.58 11.69
CA LEU A 421 13.04 33.60 11.42
C LEU A 421 13.91 33.98 12.63
N ALA A 422 13.33 34.61 13.66
CA ALA A 422 14.04 34.96 14.88
C ALA A 422 14.34 33.74 15.78
N ARG A 423 13.63 32.62 15.60
CA ARG A 423 13.82 31.42 16.42
C ARG A 423 15.19 30.79 16.23
N GLU A 424 15.65 30.12 17.28
CA GLU A 424 16.94 29.43 17.35
C GLU A 424 17.22 28.52 16.14
N GLU A 425 16.22 27.78 15.67
CA GLU A 425 16.38 26.79 14.60
C GLU A 425 16.68 27.40 13.22
N HIS A 426 16.51 28.72 13.06
CA HIS A 426 16.73 29.47 11.82
C HIS A 426 17.94 30.41 11.90
N LYS A 427 18.75 30.35 12.97
CA LYS A 427 19.92 31.21 13.17
C LYS A 427 20.89 31.24 11.99
N TRP A 428 21.03 30.14 11.26
CA TRP A 428 21.86 30.06 10.07
C TRP A 428 21.51 31.10 8.98
N LYS A 429 20.27 31.62 8.94
CA LYS A 429 19.86 32.71 8.03
C LYS A 429 20.45 34.08 8.40
N LYS A 430 20.96 34.24 9.64
CA LYS A 430 21.69 35.43 10.09
C LYS A 430 23.19 35.35 9.78
N GLY A 431 23.65 34.24 9.20
CA GLY A 431 25.05 33.92 8.95
C GLY A 431 25.51 32.74 9.80
N LEU A 432 26.30 31.85 9.19
CA LEU A 432 27.08 30.85 9.92
C LEU A 432 28.39 31.47 10.43
N SER A 433 29.05 30.82 11.38
CA SER A 433 30.38 31.27 11.80
C SER A 433 31.35 31.19 10.61
N LYS A 434 32.33 32.11 10.55
CA LYS A 434 33.36 32.07 9.50
C LYS A 434 34.07 30.72 9.46
N GLU A 435 34.24 30.09 10.63
CA GLU A 435 34.84 28.78 10.78
C GLU A 435 33.99 27.67 10.14
N ASP A 436 32.68 27.66 10.34
CA ASP A 436 31.78 26.66 9.74
C ASP A 436 31.70 26.79 8.21
N VAL A 437 31.70 28.03 7.71
CA VAL A 437 31.74 28.31 6.27
C VAL A 437 33.09 27.86 5.69
N ALA A 438 34.20 28.22 6.34
CA ALA A 438 35.54 27.84 5.90
C ALA A 438 35.70 26.31 5.84
N LYS A 439 35.30 25.58 6.90
CA LYS A 439 35.32 24.11 6.93
C LYS A 439 34.56 23.49 5.76
N THR A 440 33.40 24.06 5.42
CA THR A 440 32.60 23.58 4.28
C THR A 440 33.33 23.82 2.96
N MET A 441 33.87 25.01 2.74
CA MET A 441 34.58 25.35 1.49
C MET A 441 35.90 24.56 1.35
N GLU A 442 36.67 24.44 2.43
CA GLU A 442 37.93 23.68 2.49
C GLU A 442 37.68 22.21 2.15
N TYR A 443 36.62 21.59 2.68
CA TYR A 443 36.24 20.23 2.30
C TYR A 443 36.05 20.06 0.78
N TYR A 444 35.38 21.00 0.10
CA TYR A 444 35.18 20.92 -1.35
C TYR A 444 36.49 21.16 -2.12
N GLN A 445 37.31 22.12 -1.68
CA GLN A 445 38.60 22.43 -2.28
C GLN A 445 39.56 21.24 -2.19
N GLU A 446 39.69 20.64 -1.01
CA GLU A 446 40.55 19.48 -0.77
C GLU A 446 40.03 18.23 -1.51
N ARG A 447 38.73 17.96 -1.43
CA ARG A 447 38.16 16.71 -1.97
C ARG A 447 38.04 16.71 -3.48
N TYR A 448 37.70 17.84 -4.09
CA TYR A 448 37.38 17.92 -5.52
C TYR A 448 38.41 18.71 -6.33
N THR A 449 39.48 19.25 -5.71
CA THR A 449 40.52 20.04 -6.38
C THR A 449 39.96 21.20 -7.22
N GLN A 450 38.89 21.83 -6.73
CA GLN A 450 38.21 22.97 -7.36
C GLN A 450 38.48 24.27 -6.62
#